data_AF-H8H2D5-F1
#
_entry.id   AF-H8H2D5-F1
#
_cell.length_a   1.000
_cell.length_b   1.000
_cell.length_c   1.000
_cell.angle_alpha   90.00
_cell.angle_beta   90.00
_cell.angle_gamma   90.00
#
_symmetry.space_group_name_H-M   'P 1'
#
loop_
_entity.id
_entity.type
_entity.pdbx_description
1 polymer ?
#
loop_
_entity_poly.entity_id
_entity_poly.type
_entity_poly.pdbx_seq_one_letter_code
_entity_poly.pdbx_strand_id
1 'polypeptide(L)' 'MRQPVFYLPGGTRYVADFLCFWADGRVDTRDVKGVETSEFKVKWREVQAAYPFMTFVMVKRSGKGWKEEA' A
#
# COMPACT_ATOMS: atom_id res chain seq x y z
N MET A 1 0.65 -16.52 6.86
CA MET A 1 0.35 -15.68 5.68
C MET A 1 1.60 -14.87 5.37
N ARG A 2 2.06 -14.83 4.12
CA ARG A 2 3.20 -13.98 3.72
C ARG A 2 2.66 -12.60 3.34
N GLN A 3 3.50 -11.57 3.39
CA GLN A 3 3.14 -10.24 2.93
C GLN A 3 2.69 -10.29 1.45
N PRO A 4 1.57 -9.63 1.07
CA PRO A 4 1.10 -9.56 -0.31
C PRO A 4 2.15 -8.92 -1.23
N VAL A 5 2.44 -9.59 -2.35
CA VAL A 5 3.43 -9.12 -3.34
C VAL A 5 2.71 -8.72 -4.62
N PHE A 6 2.98 -7.50 -5.09
CA PHE A 6 2.54 -6.93 -6.35
C PHE A 6 3.75 -6.77 -7.27
N TYR A 7 3.68 -7.35 -8.45
CA TYR A 7 4.78 -7.31 -9.42
C TYR A 7 4.66 -6.05 -10.27
N LEU A 8 5.73 -5.27 -10.33
CA LEU A 8 5.75 -4.01 -11.06
C LEU A 8 6.52 -4.17 -12.39
N PRO A 9 6.23 -3.32 -13.39
CA PRO A 9 7.04 -3.23 -14.59
C PRO A 9 8.52 -3.00 -14.25
N GLY A 10 9.43 -3.59 -15.02
CA GLY A 10 10.88 -3.48 -14.76
C GLY A 10 11.46 -4.52 -13.79
N GLY A 11 10.70 -5.58 -13.47
CA GLY A 11 11.20 -6.71 -12.67
C GLY A 11 11.33 -6.42 -11.18
N THR A 12 10.73 -5.33 -10.71
CA THR A 12 10.66 -4.98 -9.29
C THR A 12 9.32 -5.40 -8.68
N ARG A 13 9.19 -5.27 -7.37
CA ARG A 13 7.98 -5.65 -6.63
C ARG A 13 7.65 -4.64 -5.55
N TYR A 14 6.36 -4.41 -5.37
CA TYR A 14 5.79 -3.72 -4.22
C TYR A 14 5.25 -4.78 -3.24
N VAL A 15 5.63 -4.69 -1.97
CA VAL A 15 5.23 -5.64 -0.94
C VAL A 15 4.42 -4.87 0.09
N ALA A 16 3.11 -5.11 0.11
CA ALA A 16 2.20 -4.47 1.06
C ALA A 16 2.29 -5.15 2.43
N ASP A 17 2.00 -4.42 3.51
CA ASP A 17 1.99 -5.01 4.85
C ASP A 17 0.75 -5.90 5.06
N PHE A 18 -0.42 -5.43 4.61
CA PHE A 18 -1.67 -6.15 4.74
C PHE A 18 -2.52 -6.09 3.47
N LEU A 19 -3.27 -7.17 3.23
CA LEU A 19 -4.40 -7.21 2.31
C LEU A 19 -5.66 -7.38 3.17
N CYS A 20 -6.50 -6.36 3.19
CA CYS A 20 -7.66 -6.28 4.06
C CYS A 20 -8.93 -6.62 3.27
N PHE A 21 -9.72 -7.55 3.81
CA PHE A 21 -11.07 -7.86 3.34
C PHE A 21 -12.04 -7.31 4.37
N TRP A 22 -12.77 -6.27 4.01
CA TRP A 22 -13.70 -5.59 4.89
C TRP A 22 -15.08 -6.26 4.86
N ALA A 23 -15.84 -6.11 5.96
CA ALA A 23 -17.17 -6.72 6.08
C ALA A 23 -18.19 -6.17 5.08
N ASP A 24 -17.96 -4.98 4.54
CA ASP A 24 -18.77 -4.35 3.48
C ASP A 24 -18.39 -4.81 2.07
N GLY A 25 -17.46 -5.77 1.95
CA GLY A 25 -17.01 -6.31 0.68
C GLY A 25 -15.89 -5.53 0.01
N ARG A 26 -15.42 -4.42 0.60
CA ARG A 26 -14.23 -3.71 0.08
C ARG A 26 -12.97 -4.54 0.29
N VAL A 27 -12.04 -4.42 -0.66
CA VAL A 27 -10.70 -4.99 -0.57
C VAL A 27 -9.70 -3.87 -0.80
N ASP A 28 -8.84 -3.62 0.18
CA ASP A 28 -7.74 -2.67 0.05
C ASP A 28 -6.44 -3.25 0.60
N THR A 29 -5.31 -2.70 0.15
CA THR A 29 -4.03 -2.97 0.80
C THR A 29 -3.76 -1.90 1.83
N ARG A 30 -3.20 -2.26 2.98
CA ARG A 30 -2.74 -1.32 3.99
C ARG A 30 -1.23 -1.42 4.14
N ASP A 31 -0.55 -0.29 3.97
CA ASP A 31 0.89 -0.18 4.16
C ASP A 31 1.18 0.85 5.26
N VAL A 32 1.86 0.42 6.33
CA VAL A 32 2.12 1.23 7.51
C VAL A 32 3.48 1.91 7.37
N LYS A 33 3.49 3.24 7.30
CA LYS A 33 4.71 4.04 7.17
C LYS A 33 4.94 4.97 8.35
N GLY A 34 6.14 4.85 8.94
CA GLY A 34 6.69 5.85 9.86
C GLY A 34 7.43 6.97 9.13
N VAL A 35 8.15 6.63 8.07
CA VAL A 35 8.91 7.56 7.22
C VAL A 35 8.72 7.18 5.76
N GLU A 36 8.41 8.15 4.91
CA GLU A 36 8.35 7.95 3.47
C GLU A 36 9.72 8.20 2.83
N THR A 37 10.36 7.13 2.35
CA THR A 37 11.57 7.25 1.54
C THR A 37 11.22 7.67 0.11
N SER A 38 12.17 8.26 -0.60
CA SER A 38 12.00 8.60 -2.03
C SER A 38 11.69 7.37 -2.89
N GLU A 39 12.37 6.25 -2.60
CA GLU A 39 12.14 4.97 -3.27
C GLU A 39 10.71 4.44 -3.05
N PHE A 40 10.18 4.56 -1.83
CA PHE A 40 8.80 4.19 -1.55
C PHE A 40 7.82 5.02 -2.38
N LYS A 41 8.02 6.34 -2.47
CA LYS A 41 7.14 7.22 -3.26
C LYS A 41 7.10 6.84 -4.74
N VAL A 42 8.23 6.39 -5.30
CA VAL A 42 8.30 5.90 -6.68
C VAL A 42 7.49 4.60 -6.81
N LYS A 43 7.79 3.58 -5.99
CA LYS A 43 7.09 2.30 -6.01
C LYS A 43 5.59 2.42 -5.72
N TRP A 44 5.20 3.37 -4.86
CA TRP A 44 3.81 3.68 -4.54
C TRP A 44 3.05 4.24 -5.75
N ARG A 45 3.68 5.12 -6.53
CA ARG A 45 3.10 5.62 -7.79
C ARG A 45 3.05 4.53 -8.85
N GLU A 46 4.11 3.73 -8.97
CA GLU A 46 4.18 2.63 -9.92
C GLU A 46 3.13 1.55 -9.64
N VAL A 47 2.92 1.18 -8.37
CA VAL A 47 1.91 0.17 -8.02
C VAL A 47 0.50 0.66 -8.31
N GLN A 48 0.20 1.93 -8.02
CA GLN A 48 -1.11 2.50 -8.38
C GLN A 48 -1.32 2.57 -9.90
N ALA A 49 -0.26 2.90 -10.66
CA ALA A 49 -0.35 2.92 -12.12
C ALA A 49 -0.49 1.50 -12.71
N ALA A 50 0.18 0.51 -12.14
CA ALA A 50 0.13 -0.88 -12.61
C ALA A 50 -1.18 -1.59 -12.20
N TYR A 51 -1.77 -1.20 -11.07
CA TYR A 51 -2.98 -1.81 -10.49
C TYR A 51 -4.08 -0.77 -10.23
N PRO A 52 -4.59 -0.08 -11.27
CA PRO A 52 -5.55 1.01 -11.10
C PRO A 52 -6.93 0.57 -10.58
N PHE A 53 -7.21 -0.75 -10.61
CA PHE A 53 -8.45 -1.35 -10.11
C PHE A 53 -8.41 -1.69 -8.61
N MET A 54 -7.26 -1.50 -7.95
CA MET A 54 -7.09 -1.86 -6.55
C MET A 54 -6.81 -0.62 -5.70
N THR A 55 -7.39 -0.58 -4.49
CA THR A 55 -7.16 0.50 -3.55
C THR A 55 -5.93 0.21 -2.70
N PHE A 56 -4.96 1.12 -2.73
CA PHE A 56 -3.79 1.08 -1.86
C PHE A 56 -3.94 2.19 -0.83
N VAL A 57 -3.86 1.86 0.46
CA VAL A 57 -3.97 2.84 1.54
C VAL A 57 -2.69 2.85 2.38
N MET A 58 -2.07 4.01 2.42
CA MET A 58 -0.93 4.30 3.28
C MET A 58 -1.43 4.76 4.65
N VAL A 59 -0.96 4.11 5.70
CA VAL A 59 -1.32 4.39 7.09
C VAL A 59 -0.11 4.99 7.79
N LYS A 60 -0.23 6.26 8.21
CA LYS A 60 0.81 6.99 8.92
C LYS A 60 0.43 7.24 10.36
N ARG A 61 1.41 7.17 11.25
CA ARG A 61 1.19 7.59 12.65
C ARG A 61 1.08 9.11 12.73
N SER A 62 0.03 9.62 13.36
CA SER A 62 -0.18 11.05 13.59
C SER A 62 -0.55 11.30 15.05
N GLY A 63 0.42 11.75 15.85
CA GLY A 63 0.25 11.95 17.29
C GLY A 63 -0.16 10.66 18.03
N LYS A 64 -1.35 10.69 18.64
CA LYS A 64 -1.97 9.54 19.33
C LYS A 64 -2.85 8.66 18.42
N GLY A 65 -2.97 8.99 17.14
CA GLY A 65 -3.82 8.29 16.18
C GLY A 65 -3.10 7.87 14.90
N TRP A 66 -3.89 7.43 13.94
CA TRP A 66 -3.46 7.03 12.60
C TRP A 66 -4.15 7.90 11.57
N LYS A 67 -3.41 8.29 10.53
CA LYS A 67 -3.92 8.98 9.35
C LYS A 67 -3.82 8.03 8.17
N GLU A 68 -4.90 7.95 7.41
CA GLU A 68 -5.01 7.11 6.23
C GLU A 68 -4.98 7.99 4.98
N GLU A 69 -4.25 7.56 3.96
CA GLU A 69 -4.08 8.26 2.69
C GLU A 69 -4.14 7.22 1.58
N ALA A 70 -5.15 7.30 0.71
CA ALA A 70 -5.33 6.43 -0.45
C ALA A 70 -4.73 7.10 -1.70
#